data_AF-A0A2U1LIV6-F1
#
_entry.id   AF-A0A2U1LIV6-F1
#
_cell.length_a   1.000
_cell.length_b   1.000
_cell.length_c   1.000
_cell.angle_alpha   90.00
_cell.angle_beta   90.00
_cell.angle_gamma   90.00
#
_symmetry.space_group_name_H-M   'P 1'
#
loop_
_entity.id
_entity.type
_entity.pdbx_description
1 polymer ?
#
loop_
_entity_poly.entity_id
_entity_poly.type
_entity_poly.pdbx_seq_one_letter_code
_entity_poly.pdbx_strand_id
1 'polypeptide(L)'
;MKKLMHAAINFGQYHYGGYVPKRPPRMKKLIPQPNDLDYASFITNPQEFFLQSFPSLFESTQYMVIIDIISAHSRDEEYLGDIKGVDTNWPGETKIIEAFYRFSMKIKQIEKRNADTATYNNFGTWCYGKRGAKQHNNVI
;
A
#
# COMPACT_ATOMS: atom_id res chain seq x y z
N MET A 1 1.56 -15.71 -12.92
CA MET A 1 1.11 -14.30 -12.96
C MET A 1 -0.02 -13.98 -11.96
N LYS A 2 -1.05 -14.82 -11.78
CA LYS A 2 -2.23 -14.48 -10.93
C LYS A 2 -1.90 -14.04 -9.49
N LYS A 3 -1.06 -14.76 -8.74
CA LYS A 3 -0.73 -14.42 -7.33
C LYS A 3 -0.06 -13.05 -7.17
N LEU A 4 0.93 -12.75 -8.01
CA LEU A 4 1.74 -11.53 -7.89
C LEU A 4 0.95 -10.26 -8.21
N MET A 5 0.17 -10.28 -9.30
CA MET A 5 -0.64 -9.12 -9.68
C MET A 5 -1.72 -8.84 -8.64
N HIS A 6 -2.40 -9.89 -8.17
CA HIS A 6 -3.41 -9.76 -7.11
C HIS A 6 -2.81 -9.15 -5.85
N ALA A 7 -1.69 -9.69 -5.35
CA ALA A 7 -1.03 -9.18 -4.15
C ALA A 7 -0.61 -7.70 -4.30
N ALA A 8 -0.07 -7.32 -5.46
CA ALA A 8 0.40 -5.96 -5.71
C ALA A 8 -0.71 -4.91 -5.66
N ILE A 9 -1.95 -5.25 -6.05
CA ILE A 9 -3.08 -4.30 -6.06
C ILE A 9 -3.99 -4.43 -4.84
N ASN A 10 -3.84 -5.48 -4.02
CA ASN A 10 -4.75 -5.81 -2.93
C ASN A 10 -4.21 -5.37 -1.56
N PHE A 11 -3.07 -5.90 -1.11
CA PHE A 11 -2.59 -5.72 0.27
C PHE A 11 -2.13 -4.29 0.60
N GLY A 12 -1.94 -3.46 -0.42
CA GLY A 12 -1.70 -2.02 -0.26
C GLY A 12 -2.95 -1.18 -0.04
N GLN A 13 -4.16 -1.71 -0.25
CA GLN A 13 -5.39 -0.89 -0.29
C GLN A 13 -5.64 -0.17 1.03
N TYR A 14 -5.49 -0.83 2.18
CA TYR A 14 -5.63 -0.16 3.47
C TYR A 14 -4.49 0.83 3.74
N HIS A 15 -3.25 0.42 3.51
CA HIS A 15 -2.06 1.26 3.76
C HIS A 15 -2.11 2.59 2.99
N TYR A 16 -2.67 2.61 1.78
CA TYR A 16 -2.81 3.82 0.97
C TYR A 16 -4.19 4.48 1.03
N GLY A 17 -5.25 3.72 1.30
CA GLY A 17 -6.65 4.17 1.27
C GLY A 17 -7.30 4.36 2.63
N GLY A 18 -6.70 3.88 3.72
CA GLY A 18 -7.25 4.00 5.07
C GLY A 18 -7.36 5.45 5.56
N TYR A 19 -6.53 6.35 5.03
CA TYR A 19 -6.72 7.79 5.18
C TYR A 19 -7.55 8.33 4.01
N VAL A 20 -8.87 8.38 4.19
CA VAL A 20 -9.85 8.71 3.15
C VAL A 20 -9.53 10.00 2.37
N PRO A 21 -9.07 11.11 2.98
CA PRO A 21 -8.74 12.31 2.22
C PRO A 21 -7.65 12.13 1.16
N LYS A 22 -6.74 11.16 1.34
CA LYS A 22 -5.68 10.86 0.36
C LYS A 22 -6.19 10.02 -0.81
N ARG A 23 -7.22 9.19 -0.61
CA ARG A 23 -7.81 8.33 -1.65
C ARG A 23 -9.32 8.16 -1.39
N PRO A 24 -10.13 9.19 -1.67
CA PRO A 24 -11.56 9.12 -1.42
C PRO A 24 -12.23 8.08 -2.33
N PRO A 25 -13.18 7.26 -1.81
CA PRO A 25 -13.89 6.29 -2.63
C PRO A 25 -14.85 6.96 -3.62
N ARG A 26 -15.36 8.16 -3.28
CA ARG A 26 -16.20 8.99 -4.14
C ARG A 26 -16.15 10.45 -3.69
N MET A 27 -16.54 11.35 -4.59
CA MET A 27 -16.79 12.77 -4.29
C MET A 27 -18.30 13.06 -4.45
N LYS A 28 -18.89 13.82 -3.53
CA LYS A 28 -20.32 14.18 -3.54
C LYS A 28 -20.63 15.39 -4.42
N LYS A 29 -19.65 16.24 -4.67
CA LYS A 29 -19.78 17.45 -5.49
C LYS A 29 -18.94 17.34 -6.76
N LEU A 30 -19.44 17.94 -7.83
CA LEU A 30 -18.68 18.17 -9.06
C LEU A 30 -17.82 19.43 -8.90
N ILE A 31 -16.91 19.65 -9.86
CA ILE A 31 -16.13 20.89 -9.92
C ILE A 31 -17.07 22.02 -10.37
N PRO A 32 -17.29 23.07 -9.55
CA PRO A 32 -18.21 24.15 -9.90
C PRO A 32 -17.74 24.94 -11.12
N GLN A 33 -18.67 25.29 -11.99
CA GLN A 33 -18.47 26.21 -13.11
C GLN A 33 -18.74 27.67 -12.68
N PRO A 34 -18.23 28.70 -13.38
CA PRO A 34 -18.38 30.10 -12.98
C PRO A 34 -19.82 30.59 -12.75
N ASN A 35 -20.81 29.92 -13.34
CA ASN A 35 -22.23 30.22 -13.20
C ASN A 35 -22.93 29.42 -12.08
N ASP A 36 -22.24 28.52 -11.40
CA ASP A 36 -22.79 27.70 -10.32
C ASP A 36 -22.80 28.48 -8.99
N LEU A 37 -23.81 28.20 -8.15
CA LEU A 37 -23.94 28.80 -6.82
C LEU A 37 -22.73 28.49 -5.92
N ASP A 38 -22.14 27.31 -6.08
CA ASP A 38 -21.01 26.85 -5.29
C ASP A 38 -19.66 27.45 -5.73
N TYR A 39 -19.59 28.14 -6.87
CA TYR A 39 -18.34 28.67 -7.43
C TYR A 39 -17.70 29.73 -6.53
N ALA A 40 -18.49 30.64 -5.98
CA ALA A 40 -17.99 31.67 -5.07
C ALA A 40 -17.35 31.06 -3.81
N SER A 41 -18.00 30.04 -3.24
CA SER A 41 -17.50 29.29 -2.08
C SER A 41 -16.21 28.52 -2.40
N PHE A 42 -16.14 27.91 -3.59
CA PHE A 42 -14.96 27.20 -4.06
C PHE A 42 -13.73 28.10 -4.20
N ILE A 43 -13.89 29.31 -4.76
CA ILE A 43 -12.79 30.28 -4.91
C ILE A 43 -12.38 30.89 -3.57
N THR A 44 -13.35 31.19 -2.71
CA THR A 44 -13.09 31.87 -1.43
C THR A 44 -12.46 30.92 -0.39
N ASN A 45 -12.92 29.67 -0.32
CA ASN A 45 -12.39 28.66 0.60
C ASN A 45 -12.38 27.26 -0.05
N PRO A 46 -11.37 26.96 -0.88
CA PRO A 46 -11.28 25.69 -1.59
C PRO A 46 -11.11 24.50 -0.65
N GLN A 47 -10.48 24.68 0.53
CA GLN A 47 -10.29 23.61 1.51
C GLN A 47 -11.64 23.15 2.08
N GLU A 48 -12.48 24.09 2.51
CA GLU A 48 -13.82 23.78 3.03
C GLU A 48 -14.69 23.13 1.96
N PHE A 49 -14.68 23.66 0.73
CA PHE A 49 -15.41 23.05 -0.38
C PHE A 49 -14.97 21.60 -0.63
N PHE A 50 -13.65 21.35 -0.61
CA PHE A 50 -13.09 20.02 -0.80
C PHE A 50 -13.49 19.06 0.34
N LEU A 51 -13.45 19.51 1.59
CA LEU A 51 -13.91 18.72 2.75
C LEU A 51 -15.40 18.38 2.66
N GLN A 52 -16.24 19.34 2.27
CA GLN A 52 -17.68 19.12 2.06
C GLN A 52 -17.96 18.14 0.91
N SER A 53 -17.04 18.04 -0.05
CA SER A 53 -17.14 17.14 -1.19
C SER A 53 -16.82 15.69 -0.81
N PHE A 54 -16.19 15.41 0.33
CA PHE A 54 -15.94 14.04 0.77
C PHE A 54 -17.21 13.28 1.19
N PRO A 55 -17.17 11.93 1.19
CA PRO A 55 -18.22 11.13 1.79
C PRO A 55 -18.46 11.52 3.24
N SER A 56 -19.64 11.20 3.77
CA SER A 56 -19.90 11.37 5.21
C SER A 56 -18.93 10.55 6.05
N LEU A 57 -18.83 10.86 7.34
CA LEU A 57 -18.05 10.06 8.29
C LEU A 57 -18.49 8.59 8.29
N PHE A 58 -19.79 8.34 8.24
CA PHE A 58 -20.35 6.99 8.21
C PHE A 58 -19.90 6.20 6.96
N GLU A 59 -20.05 6.79 5.77
CA GLU A 59 -19.61 6.16 4.51
C GLU A 59 -18.09 5.94 4.46
N SER A 60 -17.33 6.90 4.99
CA SER A 60 -15.87 6.81 5.11
C SER A 60 -15.47 5.64 6.00
N THR A 61 -16.12 5.48 7.15
CA THR A 61 -15.89 4.35 8.06
C THR A 61 -16.26 3.01 7.41
N GLN A 62 -17.39 2.93 6.72
CA GLN A 62 -17.78 1.72 5.99
C GLN A 62 -16.74 1.34 4.93
N TYR A 63 -16.27 2.32 4.15
CA TYR A 63 -15.20 2.12 3.19
C TYR A 63 -13.94 1.60 3.87
N MET A 64 -13.48 2.25 4.96
CA MET A 64 -12.29 1.86 5.72
C MET A 64 -12.38 0.41 6.22
N VAL A 65 -13.52 -0.01 6.76
CA VAL A 65 -13.71 -1.40 7.22
C VAL A 65 -13.58 -2.39 6.07
N ILE A 66 -14.16 -2.09 4.91
CA ILE A 66 -14.08 -2.96 3.74
C ILE A 66 -12.63 -3.11 3.27
N ILE A 67 -11.92 -1.98 3.10
CA ILE A 67 -10.53 -2.04 2.63
C ILE A 67 -9.59 -2.67 3.66
N ASP A 68 -9.90 -2.59 4.96
CA ASP A 68 -9.15 -3.28 6.02
C ASP A 68 -9.27 -4.80 5.86
N ILE A 69 -10.51 -5.31 5.78
CA ILE A 69 -10.80 -6.74 5.66
C ILE A 69 -10.12 -7.34 4.41
N ILE A 70 -10.23 -6.70 3.25
CA ILE A 70 -9.65 -7.25 2.01
C ILE A 70 -8.14 -7.05 1.91
N SER A 71 -7.55 -6.15 2.69
CA SER A 71 -6.09 -5.97 2.77
C SER A 71 -5.43 -6.87 3.80
N ALA A 72 -6.22 -7.54 4.65
CA ALA A 72 -5.70 -8.42 5.69
C ALA A 72 -5.19 -9.74 5.10
N HIS A 73 -4.17 -10.29 5.75
CA HIS A 73 -3.70 -11.64 5.48
C HIS A 73 -4.32 -12.62 6.47
N SER A 74 -4.70 -13.81 5.98
CA SER A 74 -5.13 -14.89 6.87
C SER A 74 -3.96 -15.43 7.70
N ARG A 75 -4.26 -15.99 8.88
CA ARG A 75 -3.25 -16.70 9.69
C ARG A 75 -2.74 -17.97 8.99
N ASP A 76 -3.61 -18.59 8.21
CA ASP A 76 -3.32 -19.82 7.47
C ASP A 76 -2.88 -19.53 6.01
N GLU A 77 -2.52 -18.29 5.70
CA GLU A 77 -2.09 -17.88 4.36
C GLU A 77 -0.75 -18.51 3.97
N GLU A 78 -0.67 -19.08 2.76
CA GLU A 78 0.57 -19.63 2.18
C GLU A 78 1.20 -18.68 1.17
N TYR A 79 2.42 -18.20 1.45
CA TYR A 79 3.10 -17.23 0.61
C TYR A 79 3.93 -17.88 -0.49
N LEU A 80 4.22 -17.08 -1.51
CA LEU A 80 5.04 -17.53 -2.63
C LEU A 80 6.47 -17.79 -2.17
N GLY A 81 6.93 -19.03 -2.31
CA GLY A 81 8.27 -19.43 -1.88
C GLY A 81 8.35 -19.83 -0.40
N ASP A 82 7.22 -19.94 0.30
CA ASP A 82 7.21 -20.57 1.62
C ASP A 82 7.55 -22.05 1.53
N ILE A 83 8.49 -22.49 2.37
CA ILE A 83 8.98 -23.88 2.42
C ILE A 83 8.13 -24.73 3.37
N LYS A 84 7.28 -24.08 4.19
CA LYS A 84 6.37 -24.76 5.12
C LYS A 84 5.48 -25.73 4.32
N GLY A 85 5.51 -27.02 4.67
CA GLY A 85 4.69 -28.05 4.04
C GLY A 85 5.29 -28.78 2.84
N VAL A 86 6.39 -28.27 2.25
CA VAL A 86 7.06 -28.94 1.11
C VAL A 86 7.64 -30.29 1.51
N ASP A 87 8.24 -30.37 2.70
CA ASP A 87 8.85 -31.60 3.21
C ASP A 87 7.82 -32.57 3.82
N THR A 88 6.59 -32.12 4.13
CA THR A 88 5.59 -32.93 4.83
C THR A 88 4.44 -33.40 3.94
N ASN A 89 4.05 -32.63 2.91
CA ASN A 89 2.81 -32.87 2.17
C ASN A 89 3.01 -33.12 0.67
N TRP A 90 4.23 -32.92 0.15
CA TRP A 90 4.51 -33.09 -1.27
C TRP A 90 5.47 -34.26 -1.51
N PRO A 91 5.00 -35.40 -2.06
CA PRO A 91 5.87 -36.51 -2.44
C PRO A 91 6.58 -36.17 -3.77
N GLY A 92 7.46 -35.17 -3.73
CA GLY A 92 8.20 -34.69 -4.88
C GLY A 92 9.55 -35.37 -5.03
N GLU A 93 9.96 -35.62 -6.27
CA GLU A 93 11.34 -35.99 -6.56
C GLU A 93 12.31 -34.93 -6.03
N THR A 94 13.49 -35.37 -5.56
CA THR A 94 14.54 -34.50 -4.98
C THR A 94 14.87 -33.29 -5.86
N LYS A 95 14.83 -33.44 -7.19
CA LYS A 95 15.08 -32.35 -8.15
C LYS A 95 14.04 -31.23 -8.08
N ILE A 96 12.77 -31.57 -7.86
CA ILE A 96 11.67 -30.59 -7.75
C ILE A 96 11.80 -29.82 -6.45
N ILE A 97 12.08 -30.54 -5.36
CA ILE A 97 12.32 -29.95 -4.04
C ILE A 97 13.50 -28.97 -4.11
N GLU A 98 14.63 -29.38 -4.69
CA GLU A 98 15.80 -28.52 -4.84
C GLU A 98 15.50 -27.27 -5.70
N ALA A 99 14.75 -27.42 -6.80
CA ALA A 99 14.34 -26.29 -7.62
C ALA A 99 13.45 -25.30 -6.85
N PHE A 100 12.56 -25.80 -5.99
CA PHE A 100 11.73 -24.97 -5.12
C PHE A 100 12.58 -24.22 -4.09
N TYR A 101 13.53 -24.89 -3.43
CA TYR A 101 14.47 -24.23 -2.51
C TYR A 101 15.26 -23.10 -3.19
N ARG A 102 15.75 -23.32 -4.41
CA ARG A 102 16.43 -22.28 -5.20
C ARG A 102 15.51 -21.10 -5.50
N PHE A 103 14.23 -21.36 -5.79
CA PHE A 103 13.23 -20.32 -6.00
C PHE A 103 12.97 -19.52 -4.72
N SER A 104 12.73 -20.16 -3.58
CA SER A 104 12.53 -19.51 -2.28
C SER A 104 13.72 -18.64 -1.88
N MET A 105 14.95 -19.10 -2.14
CA MET A 105 16.16 -18.31 -1.88
C MET A 105 16.21 -17.04 -2.75
N LYS A 106 15.80 -17.11 -4.02
CA LYS A 106 15.70 -15.92 -4.89
C LYS A 106 14.66 -14.93 -4.38
N ILE A 107 13.51 -15.39 -3.88
CA ILE A 107 12.49 -14.51 -3.28
C ILE A 107 13.06 -13.75 -2.08
N LYS A 108 13.74 -14.44 -1.15
CA LYS A 108 14.40 -13.80 0.00
C LYS A 108 15.44 -12.75 -0.38
N GLN A 109 16.20 -12.98 -1.46
CA GLN A 109 17.15 -11.99 -1.96
C GLN A 109 16.44 -10.72 -2.47
N ILE A 110 15.31 -10.87 -3.16
CA ILE A 110 14.49 -9.75 -3.63
C ILE A 110 13.90 -8.97 -2.46
N GLU A 111 13.38 -9.66 -1.44
CA GLU A 111 12.88 -9.03 -0.21
C GLU A 111 13.96 -8.20 0.49
N LYS A 112 15.16 -8.76 0.64
CA LYS A 112 16.30 -8.05 1.23
C LYS A 112 16.67 -6.80 0.45
N ARG A 113 16.67 -6.87 -0.89
CA ARG A 113 16.91 -5.70 -1.75
C ARG A 113 15.84 -4.62 -1.56
N ASN A 114 14.57 -5.01 -1.47
CA ASN A 114 13.47 -4.06 -1.32
C ASN A 114 13.42 -3.43 0.09
N ALA A 115 13.93 -4.13 1.11
CA ALA A 115 14.10 -3.59 2.45
C ALA A 115 15.23 -2.54 2.56
N ASP A 116 16.05 -2.36 1.52
CA ASP A 116 17.12 -1.36 1.53
C ASP A 116 16.57 0.07 1.43
N THR A 117 16.61 0.74 2.58
CA THR A 117 16.16 2.13 2.80
C THR A 117 16.93 3.19 2.02
N ALA A 118 18.05 2.85 1.38
CA ALA A 118 18.78 3.76 0.51
C ALA A 118 18.00 4.13 -0.77
N THR A 119 17.00 3.32 -1.13
CA THR A 119 16.22 3.48 -2.36
C THR A 119 15.04 4.45 -2.18
N TYR A 120 15.18 5.67 -2.73
CA TYR A 120 14.18 6.74 -2.60
C TYR A 120 12.77 6.34 -3.07
N ASN A 121 12.69 5.66 -4.21
CA ASN A 121 11.41 5.30 -4.82
C ASN A 121 10.60 4.31 -3.97
N ASN A 122 11.23 3.58 -3.06
CA ASN A 122 10.57 2.55 -2.25
C ASN A 122 10.01 3.10 -0.93
N PHE A 123 10.57 4.19 -0.40
CA PHE A 123 10.18 4.73 0.91
C PHE A 123 9.72 6.20 0.85
N GLY A 124 9.84 6.85 -0.31
CA GLY A 124 9.39 8.21 -0.54
C GLY A 124 9.99 9.21 0.43
N THR A 125 9.14 10.05 1.02
CA THR A 125 9.60 11.15 1.87
C THR A 125 10.25 10.70 3.18
N TRP A 126 10.02 9.46 3.61
CA TRP A 126 10.68 8.88 4.78
C TRP A 126 12.21 8.82 4.63
N CYS A 127 12.74 8.72 3.40
CA CYS A 127 14.18 8.79 3.14
C CYS A 127 14.81 10.16 3.45
N TYR A 128 14.04 11.27 3.47
CA TYR A 128 14.60 12.62 3.71
C TYR A 128 15.11 12.77 5.15
N GLY A 129 14.38 12.24 6.14
CA GLY A 129 14.78 12.32 7.55
C GLY A 129 16.11 11.63 7.86
N LYS A 130 16.42 10.52 7.17
CA LYS A 130 17.68 9.78 7.35
C LYS A 130 18.88 10.41 6.64
N ARG A 131 18.66 11.18 5.56
CA ARG A 131 19.75 11.93 4.89
C ARG A 131 20.08 13.22 5.65
N GLY A 132 19.08 13.93 6.18
CA GLY A 132 19.29 15.10 7.04
C GLY A 132 20.08 14.77 8.32
N ALA A 133 19.76 13.64 8.97
CA ALA A 133 20.48 13.18 10.16
C ALA A 133 21.96 12.81 9.90
N LYS A 134 22.34 12.47 8.65
CA LYS A 134 23.75 12.24 8.30
C LYS A 134 24.53 13.53 8.03
N GLN A 135 23.87 14.63 7.67
CA GLN A 135 24.55 15.91 7.43
C GLN A 135 24.83 16.68 8.73
N HIS A 136 24.05 16.45 9.79
CA HIS A 136 24.25 17.13 11.08
C HIS A 136 25.29 16.49 12.01
N ASN A 137 25.80 15.28 11.70
CA ASN A 137 26.82 14.59 12.50
C ASN A 137 28.27 14.83 12.02
N ASN A 138 28.51 15.78 11.11
CA ASN A 138 29.84 16.19 10.65
C ASN A 138 30.19 17.65 10.98
N VAL A 139 29.46 18.27 11.92
CA VAL A 139 29.79 19.60 12.44
C VAL A 139 29.64 19.60 13.96
N ILE A 140 30.48 18.80 14.64
CA ILE A 140 31.20 19.13 15.90
C ILE A 140 32.47 18.27 15.92
#